data_AF-A0A2S5JHF5-F1
#
_entry.id   AF-A0A2S5JHF5-F1
#
_cell.length_a   1.000
_cell.length_b   1.000
_cell.length_c   1.000
_cell.angle_alpha   90.00
_cell.angle_beta   90.00
_cell.angle_gamma   90.00
#
_symmetry.space_group_name_H-M   'P 1'
#
loop_
_entity.id
_entity.type
_entity.pdbx_description
1 polymer ?
#
loop_
_entity_poly.entity_id
_entity_poly.type
_entity_poly.pdbx_seq_one_letter_code
_entity_poly.pdbx_strand_id
1 'polypeptide(L)'
;MKHLIILAVTILCALPARAGVDDVLERHILPGLSRFAQAAERLDAAARADCRAAALREPFHAAFDAWLPVGDIRLGPSEQAALSIAFWPDPKGHGRRVLDRMIAGQDPVVHDPTAYATVSIAGRGLFALELLLFDPALSDHGADDFACALVRAVAGDLRAQAAGLETAWRVEFAPLLRNAGAPDNPVYLDEAEALRAIYTQILSSLEFTADQRIGRPLGSLDRPRSGRAEAWRSGRSLRNVLIATRGAHALATALADGPLPDSYAALARVEEAASRIVDPAFQDITDPQAWLRLEILQQRVRDLRAAIEAGIGSRLGLSAGFNSQDGD
;
A
#
# COMPACT_ATOMS: atom_id res chain seq x y z
N MET A 1 62.52 13.39 32.75
CA MET A 1 61.23 13.46 33.47
C MET A 1 60.11 13.59 32.44
N LYS A 2 59.31 12.53 32.34
CA LYS A 2 58.01 12.30 31.66
C LYS A 2 57.46 13.38 30.70
N HIS A 3 57.43 13.02 29.41
CA HIS A 3 56.58 13.67 28.40
C HIS A 3 55.14 13.16 28.52
N LEU A 4 54.19 14.10 28.67
CA LEU A 4 52.76 13.82 28.79
C LEU A 4 52.15 13.83 27.39
N ILE A 5 51.79 12.65 26.86
CA ILE A 5 51.04 12.51 25.61
C ILE A 5 49.55 12.65 25.97
N ILE A 6 48.93 13.74 25.52
CA ILE A 6 47.49 13.95 25.63
C ILE A 6 46.83 13.17 24.50
N LEU A 7 46.20 12.06 24.84
CA LEU A 7 45.36 11.27 23.93
C LEU A 7 44.02 12.00 23.78
N ALA A 8 43.81 12.65 22.63
CA ALA A 8 42.51 13.21 22.28
C ALA A 8 41.55 12.06 21.93
N VAL A 9 40.69 11.70 22.88
CA VAL A 9 39.58 10.77 22.63
C VAL A 9 38.48 11.57 21.91
N THR A 10 38.43 11.45 20.59
CA THR A 10 37.26 11.85 19.81
C THR A 10 36.12 10.89 20.12
N ILE A 11 35.21 11.32 21.00
CA ILE A 11 33.89 10.71 21.15
C ILE A 11 33.13 11.00 19.85
N LEU A 12 33.01 10.01 18.97
CA LEU A 12 32.00 10.06 17.91
C LEU A 12 30.64 10.01 18.62
N CYS A 13 29.96 11.15 18.71
CA CYS A 13 28.53 11.16 18.95
C CYS A 13 27.89 10.44 17.75
N ALA A 14 27.40 9.22 17.96
CA ALA A 14 26.45 8.60 17.04
C ALA A 14 25.28 9.58 16.90
N LEU A 15 25.05 10.11 15.70
CA LEU A 15 23.86 10.91 15.43
C LEU A 15 22.65 10.00 15.75
N PRO A 16 21.79 10.37 16.71
CA PRO A 16 20.80 9.46 17.24
C PRO A 16 19.68 9.27 16.20
N ALA A 17 18.85 8.24 16.42
CA ALA A 17 17.73 7.71 15.64
C ALA A 17 16.86 8.64 14.74
N ARG A 18 16.95 9.97 14.86
CA ARG A 18 16.28 10.96 13.99
C ARG A 18 16.55 10.76 12.50
N ALA A 19 17.76 10.32 12.12
CA ALA A 19 18.12 10.16 10.72
C ALA A 19 17.21 9.16 9.97
N GLY A 20 16.81 8.06 10.61
CA GLY A 20 15.98 7.03 9.96
C GLY A 20 14.52 7.47 9.77
N VAL A 21 13.94 8.19 10.73
CA VAL A 21 12.55 8.66 10.65
C VAL A 21 12.40 9.77 9.61
N ASP A 22 13.31 10.75 9.60
CA ASP A 22 13.29 11.82 8.61
C ASP A 22 13.51 11.29 7.19
N ASP A 23 14.47 10.38 6.99
CA ASP A 23 14.72 9.77 5.68
C ASP A 23 13.49 9.00 5.17
N VAL A 24 12.80 8.26 6.04
CA VAL A 24 11.54 7.59 5.70
C VAL A 24 10.47 8.58 5.27
N LEU A 25 10.27 9.64 6.04
CA LEU A 25 9.25 10.64 5.74
C LEU A 25 9.54 11.37 4.43
N GLU A 26 10.78 11.77 4.21
CA GLU A 26 11.18 12.65 3.10
C GLU A 26 11.46 11.91 1.80
N ARG A 27 11.89 10.64 1.87
CA ARG A 27 12.23 9.85 0.67
C ARG A 27 11.13 8.89 0.27
N HIS A 28 10.27 8.47 1.21
CA HIS A 28 9.25 7.45 0.95
C HIS A 28 7.83 7.95 1.14
N ILE A 29 7.44 8.29 2.37
CA ILE A 29 6.03 8.47 2.74
C ILE A 29 5.44 9.74 2.10
N LEU A 30 6.01 10.92 2.38
CA LEU A 30 5.44 12.18 1.91
C LEU A 30 5.51 12.32 0.37
N PRO A 31 6.61 11.95 -0.31
CA PRO A 31 6.61 11.93 -1.77
C PRO A 31 5.65 10.89 -2.35
N GLY A 32 5.50 9.72 -1.72
CA GLY A 32 4.58 8.68 -2.16
C GLY A 32 3.13 9.14 -2.12
N LEU A 33 2.70 9.76 -1.01
CA LEU A 33 1.37 10.34 -0.87
C LEU A 33 1.13 11.47 -1.87
N SER A 34 2.13 12.34 -2.10
CA SER A 34 2.01 13.41 -3.10
C SER A 34 1.87 12.85 -4.52
N ARG A 35 2.64 11.80 -4.89
CA ARG A 35 2.48 11.12 -6.18
C ARG A 35 1.09 10.50 -6.32
N PHE A 36 0.56 9.91 -5.26
CA PHE A 36 -0.79 9.36 -5.26
C PHE A 36 -1.86 10.45 -5.45
N ALA A 37 -1.76 11.56 -4.72
CA ALA A 37 -2.66 12.70 -4.87
C ALA A 37 -2.65 13.25 -6.31
N GLN A 38 -1.47 13.43 -6.92
CA GLN A 38 -1.34 13.87 -8.31
C GLN A 38 -1.92 12.86 -9.32
N ALA A 39 -1.73 11.55 -9.08
CA ALA A 39 -2.27 10.52 -9.96
C ALA A 39 -3.80 10.43 -9.86
N ALA A 40 -4.36 10.57 -8.65
CA ALA A 40 -5.80 10.64 -8.44
C ALA A 40 -6.41 11.90 -9.07
N GLU A 41 -5.73 13.04 -9.03
CA GLU A 41 -6.15 14.26 -9.73
C GLU A 41 -6.18 14.08 -11.24
N ARG A 42 -5.15 13.44 -11.83
CA ARG A 42 -5.14 13.12 -13.27
C ARG A 42 -6.27 12.18 -13.66
N LEU A 43 -6.55 11.16 -12.84
CA LEU A 43 -7.65 10.22 -13.05
C LEU A 43 -9.02 10.92 -13.01
N ASP A 44 -9.24 11.79 -12.03
CA ASP A 44 -10.46 12.60 -11.92
C ASP A 44 -10.63 13.57 -13.10
N ALA A 45 -9.55 14.23 -13.52
CA ALA A 45 -9.56 15.07 -14.72
C ALA A 45 -9.90 14.28 -15.99
N ALA A 46 -9.34 13.08 -16.15
CA ALA A 46 -9.67 12.18 -17.25
C ALA A 46 -11.15 11.75 -17.18
N ALA A 47 -11.67 11.40 -16.00
CA ALA A 47 -13.05 10.96 -15.83
C ALA A 47 -14.08 12.06 -16.15
N ARG A 48 -13.75 13.32 -15.81
CA ARG A 48 -14.55 14.48 -16.23
C ARG A 48 -14.59 14.64 -17.75
N ALA A 49 -13.46 14.43 -18.42
CA ALA A 49 -13.38 14.52 -19.88
C ALA A 49 -14.10 13.35 -20.58
N ASP A 50 -13.81 12.12 -20.15
CA ASP A 50 -14.43 10.89 -20.64
C ASP A 50 -14.43 9.82 -19.54
N CYS A 51 -15.62 9.47 -19.07
CA CYS A 51 -15.85 8.52 -17.98
C CYS A 51 -15.79 7.05 -18.42
N ARG A 52 -15.64 6.77 -19.72
CA ARG A 52 -15.71 5.40 -20.24
C ARG A 52 -14.41 4.66 -20.01
N ALA A 53 -14.50 3.34 -19.92
CA ALA A 53 -13.36 2.45 -19.65
C ALA A 53 -12.13 2.73 -20.53
N ALA A 54 -12.33 2.96 -21.82
CA ALA A 54 -11.22 3.19 -22.76
C ALA A 54 -10.32 4.38 -22.38
N ALA A 55 -10.92 5.48 -21.88
CA ALA A 55 -10.17 6.68 -21.50
C ALA A 55 -9.52 6.56 -20.11
N LEU A 56 -10.07 5.71 -19.23
CA LEU A 56 -9.69 5.67 -17.82
C LEU A 56 -8.80 4.51 -17.41
N ARG A 57 -8.64 3.47 -18.24
CA ARG A 57 -7.79 2.32 -17.90
C ARG A 57 -6.35 2.71 -17.56
N GLU A 58 -5.73 3.59 -18.34
CA GLU A 58 -4.35 4.02 -18.08
C GLU A 58 -4.25 4.91 -16.82
N PRO A 59 -5.05 5.98 -16.66
CA PRO A 59 -5.01 6.80 -15.44
C PRO A 59 -5.36 6.00 -14.18
N PHE A 60 -6.25 5.02 -14.29
CA PHE A 60 -6.58 4.08 -13.21
C PHE A 60 -5.35 3.28 -12.78
N HIS A 61 -4.63 2.69 -13.74
CA HIS A 61 -3.41 1.95 -13.44
C HIS A 61 -2.33 2.84 -12.82
N ALA A 62 -2.19 4.08 -13.29
CA ALA A 62 -1.25 5.05 -12.74
C ALA A 62 -1.59 5.44 -11.29
N ALA A 63 -2.88 5.66 -10.97
CA ALA A 63 -3.33 5.95 -9.61
C ALA A 63 -3.08 4.76 -8.66
N PHE A 64 -3.36 3.55 -9.12
CA PHE A 64 -3.12 2.32 -8.35
C PHE A 64 -1.62 2.07 -8.13
N ASP A 65 -0.78 2.28 -9.15
CA ASP A 65 0.68 2.19 -9.02
C ASP A 65 1.23 3.21 -8.01
N ALA A 66 0.67 4.43 -7.98
CA ALA A 66 1.09 5.47 -7.05
C ALA A 66 0.64 5.19 -5.60
N TRP A 67 -0.50 4.50 -5.41
CA TRP A 67 -1.02 4.14 -4.10
C TRP A 67 -0.19 3.04 -3.42
N LEU A 68 0.16 1.98 -4.16
CA LEU A 68 0.70 0.74 -3.59
C LEU A 68 1.99 0.85 -2.75
N PRO A 69 2.94 1.75 -3.03
CA PRO A 69 4.14 1.92 -2.18
C PRO A 69 3.85 2.44 -0.77
N VAL A 70 2.72 3.12 -0.56
CA VAL A 70 2.34 3.73 0.73
C VAL A 70 1.02 3.17 1.27
N GLY A 71 0.28 2.43 0.44
CA GLY A 71 -1.08 1.98 0.72
C GLY A 71 -1.20 0.89 1.78
N ASP A 72 -0.08 0.32 2.24
CA ASP A 72 -0.05 -0.63 3.37
C ASP A 72 0.38 0.01 4.69
N ILE A 73 0.80 1.27 4.69
CA ILE A 73 1.16 2.00 5.92
C ILE A 73 -0.13 2.27 6.70
N ARG A 74 -0.28 1.66 7.89
CA ARG A 74 -1.42 1.81 8.81
C ARG A 74 -0.98 2.60 10.05
N LEU A 75 -0.61 3.86 9.82
CA LEU A 75 -0.28 4.80 10.87
C LEU A 75 -1.12 6.06 10.73
N GLY A 76 -1.67 6.54 11.86
CA GLY A 76 -2.36 7.82 11.94
C GLY A 76 -3.49 7.93 10.92
N PRO A 77 -3.53 8.98 10.07
CA PRO A 77 -4.63 9.19 9.14
C PRO A 77 -4.78 8.08 8.09
N SER A 78 -3.74 7.29 7.81
CA SER A 78 -3.85 6.17 6.87
C SER A 78 -4.70 5.01 7.37
N GLU A 79 -4.83 4.80 8.68
CA GLU A 79 -5.56 3.66 9.25
C GLU A 79 -7.02 3.65 8.79
N GLN A 80 -7.66 4.83 8.79
CA GLN A 80 -9.04 4.99 8.35
C GLN A 80 -9.13 5.18 6.84
N ALA A 81 -8.23 5.96 6.24
CA ALA A 81 -8.30 6.31 4.82
C ALA A 81 -8.13 5.10 3.90
N ALA A 82 -7.23 4.17 4.25
CA ALA A 82 -6.86 3.05 3.38
C ALA A 82 -8.05 2.17 2.96
N LEU A 83 -9.00 1.93 3.86
CA LEU A 83 -10.18 1.11 3.59
C LEU A 83 -11.12 1.76 2.56
N SER A 84 -11.22 3.08 2.57
CA SER A 84 -12.07 3.83 1.64
C SER A 84 -11.40 4.08 0.28
N ILE A 85 -10.06 4.09 0.24
CA ILE A 85 -9.26 4.20 -0.99
C ILE A 85 -9.19 2.85 -1.71
N ALA A 86 -9.01 1.76 -0.98
CA ALA A 86 -8.74 0.43 -1.53
C ALA A 86 -9.47 -0.65 -0.72
N PHE A 87 -10.80 -0.71 -0.87
CA PHE A 87 -11.63 -1.71 -0.21
C PHE A 87 -11.44 -3.13 -0.79
N TRP A 88 -10.44 -3.84 -0.26
CA TRP A 88 -10.17 -5.24 -0.54
C TRP A 88 -9.43 -5.87 0.66
N PRO A 89 -9.65 -7.14 1.00
CA PRO A 89 -10.51 -8.12 0.32
C PRO A 89 -12.02 -7.94 0.57
N ASP A 90 -12.83 -8.25 -0.45
CA ASP A 90 -14.31 -8.24 -0.35
C ASP A 90 -14.90 -9.64 -0.59
N PRO A 91 -14.73 -10.59 0.35
CA PRO A 91 -15.21 -11.97 0.17
C PRO A 91 -16.73 -12.06 0.08
N LYS A 92 -17.44 -11.04 0.57
CA LYS A 92 -18.90 -10.99 0.57
C LYS A 92 -19.44 -10.29 -0.67
N GLY A 93 -18.64 -9.64 -1.51
CA GLY A 93 -19.10 -8.93 -2.71
C GLY A 93 -19.97 -7.71 -2.40
N HIS A 94 -19.64 -6.96 -1.33
CA HIS A 94 -20.30 -5.71 -1.00
C HIS A 94 -20.14 -4.66 -2.10
N GLY A 95 -18.96 -4.52 -2.70
CA GLY A 95 -18.70 -3.47 -3.69
C GLY A 95 -19.62 -3.60 -4.90
N ARG A 96 -19.69 -4.80 -5.48
CA ARG A 96 -20.63 -5.09 -6.58
C ARG A 96 -22.08 -4.78 -6.22
N ARG A 97 -22.56 -5.22 -5.04
CA ARG A 97 -23.94 -4.96 -4.60
C ARG A 97 -24.25 -3.49 -4.39
N VAL A 98 -23.30 -2.71 -3.89
CA VAL A 98 -23.47 -1.26 -3.69
C VAL A 98 -23.59 -0.58 -5.05
N LEU A 99 -22.68 -0.86 -5.98
CA LEU A 99 -22.68 -0.27 -7.31
C LEU A 99 -23.92 -0.64 -8.11
N ASP A 100 -24.30 -1.93 -8.13
CA ASP A 100 -25.52 -2.39 -8.82
C ASP A 100 -26.78 -1.66 -8.30
N ARG A 101 -26.86 -1.45 -6.97
CA ARG A 101 -27.99 -0.74 -6.35
C ARG A 101 -28.01 0.74 -6.75
N MET A 102 -26.86 1.41 -6.72
CA MET A 102 -26.76 2.82 -7.11
C MET A 102 -27.16 2.99 -8.58
N ILE A 103 -26.69 2.11 -9.46
CA ILE A 103 -27.01 2.13 -10.89
C ILE A 103 -28.50 1.86 -11.14
N ALA A 104 -29.04 0.80 -10.54
CA ALA A 104 -30.45 0.44 -10.72
C ALA A 104 -31.41 1.50 -10.13
N GLY A 105 -31.02 2.12 -9.02
CA GLY A 105 -31.81 3.17 -8.35
C GLY A 105 -31.56 4.57 -8.92
N GLN A 106 -30.59 4.76 -9.81
CA GLN A 106 -30.08 6.06 -10.25
C GLN A 106 -29.90 7.03 -9.08
N ASP A 107 -29.17 6.56 -8.05
CA ASP A 107 -29.02 7.29 -6.79
C ASP A 107 -28.45 8.70 -7.02
N PRO A 108 -29.20 9.79 -6.72
CA PRO A 108 -28.77 11.15 -7.02
C PRO A 108 -27.54 11.58 -6.22
N VAL A 109 -27.10 10.80 -5.22
CA VAL A 109 -25.88 11.04 -4.45
C VAL A 109 -24.63 11.20 -5.34
N VAL A 110 -24.61 10.63 -6.55
CA VAL A 110 -23.49 10.79 -7.51
C VAL A 110 -23.28 12.24 -7.96
N HIS A 111 -24.27 13.11 -7.75
CA HIS A 111 -24.21 14.53 -8.08
C HIS A 111 -23.88 15.44 -6.89
N ASP A 112 -23.72 14.87 -5.68
CA ASP A 112 -23.35 15.60 -4.47
C ASP A 112 -22.04 15.03 -3.90
N PRO A 113 -20.90 15.69 -4.15
CA PRO A 113 -19.60 15.25 -3.64
C PRO A 113 -19.53 15.13 -2.11
N THR A 114 -20.29 15.96 -1.37
CA THR A 114 -20.28 15.94 0.10
C THR A 114 -21.05 14.74 0.61
N ALA A 115 -22.23 14.47 0.04
CA ALA A 115 -23.01 13.28 0.39
C ALA A 115 -22.32 12.00 -0.08
N TYR A 116 -21.68 12.01 -1.26
CA TYR A 116 -20.95 10.84 -1.79
C TYR A 116 -19.80 10.41 -0.86
N ALA A 117 -19.12 11.35 -0.20
CA ALA A 117 -18.08 11.04 0.78
C ALA A 117 -18.59 10.23 1.99
N THR A 118 -19.91 10.13 2.18
CA THR A 118 -20.56 9.32 3.24
C THR A 118 -21.11 7.98 2.75
N VAL A 119 -21.06 7.71 1.43
CA VAL A 119 -21.42 6.41 0.86
C VAL A 119 -20.52 5.32 1.45
N SER A 120 -21.07 4.10 1.51
CA SER A 120 -20.34 2.91 1.93
C SER A 120 -18.97 2.83 1.25
N ILE A 121 -17.92 2.57 2.02
CA ILE A 121 -16.54 2.40 1.53
C ILE A 121 -16.44 1.37 0.39
N ALA A 122 -17.35 0.39 0.34
CA ALA A 122 -17.37 -0.63 -0.70
C ALA A 122 -17.78 -0.07 -2.08
N GLY A 123 -18.49 1.05 -2.13
CA GLY A 123 -18.86 1.75 -3.36
C GLY A 123 -17.85 2.81 -3.80
N ARG A 124 -16.71 2.91 -3.12
CA ARG A 124 -15.73 4.00 -3.27
C ARG A 124 -14.34 3.48 -3.62
N GLY A 125 -13.46 4.40 -4.03
CA GLY A 125 -12.05 4.13 -4.25
C GLY A 125 -11.72 3.22 -5.44
N LEU A 126 -10.50 2.69 -5.43
CA LEU A 126 -9.87 1.96 -6.54
C LEU A 126 -10.64 0.69 -6.93
N PHE A 127 -11.17 -0.08 -5.97
CA PHE A 127 -11.89 -1.33 -6.30
C PHE A 127 -13.30 -1.07 -6.84
N ALA A 128 -13.95 0.02 -6.45
CA ALA A 128 -15.18 0.45 -7.10
C ALA A 128 -14.92 0.86 -8.55
N LEU A 129 -13.84 1.63 -8.81
CA LEU A 129 -13.42 1.96 -10.18
C LEU A 129 -13.03 0.71 -10.98
N GLU A 130 -12.36 -0.27 -10.36
CA GLU A 130 -12.04 -1.50 -11.08
C GLU A 130 -13.30 -2.22 -11.59
N LEU A 131 -14.33 -2.34 -10.75
CA LEU A 131 -15.60 -2.92 -11.14
C LEU A 131 -16.24 -2.13 -12.29
N LEU A 132 -16.31 -0.80 -12.18
CA LEU A 132 -16.92 0.06 -13.20
C LEU A 132 -16.14 0.10 -14.53
N LEU A 133 -14.82 -0.12 -14.52
CA LEU A 133 -13.99 0.03 -15.72
C LEU A 133 -13.59 -1.30 -16.37
N PHE A 134 -13.67 -2.42 -15.64
CA PHE A 134 -13.18 -3.72 -16.10
C PHE A 134 -14.19 -4.86 -15.97
N ASP A 135 -15.28 -4.73 -15.19
CA ASP A 135 -16.35 -5.74 -15.18
C ASP A 135 -17.28 -5.50 -16.38
N PRO A 136 -17.41 -6.44 -17.34
CA PRO A 136 -18.20 -6.22 -18.55
C PRO A 136 -19.66 -5.83 -18.30
N ALA A 137 -20.23 -6.26 -17.16
CA ALA A 137 -21.60 -5.92 -16.80
C ALA A 137 -21.78 -4.46 -16.37
N LEU A 138 -20.69 -3.77 -16.01
CA LEU A 138 -20.72 -2.39 -15.53
C LEU A 138 -19.96 -1.42 -16.45
N SER A 139 -18.96 -1.91 -17.20
CA SER A 139 -18.08 -1.08 -18.03
C SER A 139 -18.64 -0.75 -19.42
N ASP A 140 -19.68 -1.46 -19.85
CA ASP A 140 -20.34 -1.21 -21.14
C ASP A 140 -21.46 -0.17 -20.97
N HIS A 141 -21.06 1.10 -20.91
CA HIS A 141 -21.98 2.23 -20.75
C HIS A 141 -21.63 3.40 -21.68
N GLY A 142 -22.65 4.16 -22.08
CA GLY A 142 -22.55 5.41 -22.81
C GLY A 142 -22.07 6.58 -21.93
N ALA A 143 -21.80 7.72 -22.58
CA ALA A 143 -21.35 8.94 -21.89
C ALA A 143 -22.48 9.65 -21.12
N ASP A 144 -23.74 9.38 -21.48
CA ASP A 144 -24.93 9.98 -20.87
C ASP A 144 -25.58 9.04 -19.83
N ASP A 145 -25.06 7.83 -19.66
CA ASP A 145 -25.62 6.84 -18.73
C ASP A 145 -25.26 7.17 -17.27
N PHE A 146 -26.10 6.73 -16.34
CA PHE A 146 -25.84 6.90 -14.90
C PHE A 146 -24.49 6.31 -14.47
N ALA A 147 -24.08 5.17 -15.05
CA ALA A 147 -22.79 4.54 -14.75
C ALA A 147 -21.61 5.49 -15.04
N CYS A 148 -21.70 6.32 -16.08
CA CYS A 148 -20.71 7.36 -16.37
C CYS A 148 -20.65 8.43 -15.26
N ALA A 149 -21.81 8.90 -14.79
CA ALA A 149 -21.88 9.84 -13.68
C ALA A 149 -21.30 9.23 -12.39
N LEU A 150 -21.58 7.94 -12.14
CA LEU A 150 -21.02 7.20 -11.01
C LEU A 150 -19.49 7.08 -11.11
N VAL A 151 -18.93 6.75 -12.27
CA VAL A 151 -17.47 6.72 -12.47
C VAL A 151 -16.83 8.07 -12.13
N ARG A 152 -17.43 9.18 -12.60
CA ARG A 152 -16.97 10.54 -12.26
C ARG A 152 -17.03 10.81 -10.76
N ALA A 153 -18.11 10.40 -10.10
CA ALA A 153 -18.26 10.57 -8.66
C ALA A 153 -17.20 9.80 -7.88
N VAL A 154 -16.95 8.52 -8.22
CA VAL A 154 -15.91 7.70 -7.56
C VAL A 154 -14.52 8.29 -7.78
N ALA A 155 -14.20 8.73 -9.01
CA ALA A 155 -12.90 9.33 -9.32
C ALA A 155 -12.69 10.67 -8.58
N GLY A 156 -13.73 11.50 -8.51
CA GLY A 156 -13.71 12.77 -7.77
C GLY A 156 -13.56 12.58 -6.26
N ASP A 157 -14.23 11.57 -5.68
CA ASP A 157 -14.06 11.16 -4.28
C ASP A 157 -12.64 10.65 -4.01
N LEU A 158 -12.10 9.79 -4.88
CA LEU A 158 -10.73 9.28 -4.75
C LEU A 158 -9.68 10.41 -4.78
N ARG A 159 -9.85 11.43 -5.64
CA ARG A 159 -9.00 12.62 -5.62
C ARG A 159 -9.10 13.35 -4.28
N ALA A 160 -10.31 13.55 -3.76
CA ALA A 160 -10.51 14.24 -2.48
C ALA A 160 -9.88 13.47 -1.31
N GLN A 161 -10.05 12.14 -1.28
CA GLN A 161 -9.40 11.24 -0.32
C GLN A 161 -7.88 11.35 -0.37
N ALA A 162 -7.30 11.31 -1.57
CA ALA A 162 -5.85 11.35 -1.76
C ALA A 162 -5.23 12.68 -1.31
N ALA A 163 -5.86 13.80 -1.68
CA ALA A 163 -5.43 15.14 -1.27
C ALA A 163 -5.58 15.36 0.26
N GLY A 164 -6.70 14.90 0.84
CA GLY A 164 -6.93 14.95 2.27
C GLY A 164 -5.90 14.13 3.06
N LEU A 165 -5.63 12.90 2.62
CA LEU A 165 -4.64 12.04 3.24
C LEU A 165 -3.22 12.64 3.16
N GLU A 166 -2.81 13.16 2.00
CA GLU A 166 -1.51 13.81 1.86
C GLU A 166 -1.38 15.00 2.83
N THR A 167 -2.42 15.83 2.91
CA THR A 167 -2.44 17.00 3.81
C THR A 167 -2.35 16.59 5.28
N ALA A 168 -3.18 15.63 5.70
CA ALA A 168 -3.18 15.13 7.08
C ALA A 168 -1.82 14.54 7.47
N TRP A 169 -1.17 13.80 6.56
CA TRP A 169 0.19 13.31 6.80
C TRP A 169 1.20 14.44 6.92
N ARG A 170 1.20 15.39 5.98
CA ARG A 170 2.21 16.45 5.91
C ARG A 170 2.11 17.43 7.09
N VAL A 171 0.89 17.83 7.42
CA VAL A 171 0.61 18.92 8.37
C VAL A 171 0.49 18.41 9.79
N GLU A 172 -0.14 17.25 10.00
CA GLU A 172 -0.51 16.78 11.34
C GLU A 172 0.36 15.61 11.79
N PHE A 173 0.48 14.56 10.99
CA PHE A 173 1.05 13.30 11.49
C PHE A 173 2.59 13.19 11.36
N ALA A 174 3.19 13.68 10.27
CA ALA A 174 4.64 13.68 10.11
C ALA A 174 5.38 14.46 11.21
N PRO A 175 4.90 15.63 11.69
CA PRO A 175 5.48 16.30 12.85
C PRO A 175 5.51 15.45 14.12
N LEU A 176 4.49 14.61 14.36
CA LEU A 176 4.45 13.71 15.52
C LEU A 176 5.54 12.64 15.45
N LEU A 177 5.82 12.10 14.27
CA LEU A 177 6.93 11.16 14.08
C LEU A 177 8.29 11.84 14.27
N ARG A 178 8.47 13.06 13.72
CA ARG A 178 9.73 13.82 13.84
C ARG A 178 10.04 14.26 15.27
N ASN A 179 9.02 14.63 16.01
CA ASN A 179 9.14 15.14 17.38
C ASN A 179 8.90 14.05 18.43
N ALA A 180 9.09 12.79 18.09
CA ALA A 180 9.02 11.70 19.05
C ALA A 180 9.94 11.96 20.26
N GLY A 181 9.43 11.73 21.48
CA GLY A 181 10.13 12.06 22.72
C GLY A 181 10.08 13.53 23.16
N ALA A 182 9.45 14.43 22.39
CA ALA A 182 9.23 15.81 22.82
C ALA A 182 8.14 15.88 23.91
N PRO A 183 8.25 16.78 24.91
CA PRO A 183 7.28 16.89 26.01
C PRO A 183 5.84 17.18 25.59
N ASP A 184 5.65 17.76 24.40
CA ASP A 184 4.36 18.12 23.80
C ASP A 184 3.85 17.09 22.78
N ASN A 185 4.54 15.96 22.61
CA ASN A 185 4.11 14.87 21.74
C ASN A 185 3.33 13.81 22.53
N PRO A 186 2.01 13.72 22.36
CA PRO A 186 1.19 12.77 23.13
C PRO A 186 1.16 11.36 22.53
N VAL A 187 1.73 11.16 21.33
CA VAL A 187 1.62 9.90 20.56
C VAL A 187 2.88 9.06 20.65
N TYR A 188 4.05 9.70 20.51
CA TYR A 188 5.35 9.02 20.57
C TYR A 188 6.17 9.59 21.73
N LEU A 189 6.17 8.88 22.84
CA LEU A 189 6.75 9.29 24.13
C LEU A 189 8.28 9.14 24.17
N ASP A 190 8.85 8.32 23.27
CA ASP A 190 10.29 8.22 23.05
C ASP A 190 10.61 8.13 21.54
N GLU A 191 11.85 8.48 21.15
CA GLU A 191 12.29 8.45 19.74
C GLU A 191 12.25 7.04 19.12
N ALA A 192 12.45 6.00 19.94
CA ALA A 192 12.43 4.62 19.48
C ALA A 192 11.01 4.14 19.16
N GLU A 193 9.96 4.70 19.75
CA GLU A 193 8.56 4.37 19.44
C GLU A 193 8.19 4.69 18.00
N ALA A 194 8.56 5.88 17.50
CA ALA A 194 8.29 6.26 16.10
C ALA A 194 9.01 5.31 15.12
N LEU A 195 10.26 4.98 15.44
CA LEU A 195 11.06 4.08 14.63
C LEU A 195 10.52 2.64 14.66
N ARG A 196 10.14 2.12 15.85
CA ARG A 196 9.45 0.83 16.01
C ARG A 196 8.15 0.80 15.23
N ALA A 197 7.34 1.86 15.30
CA ALA A 197 6.07 1.95 14.59
C ALA A 197 6.26 1.82 13.07
N ILE A 198 7.23 2.54 12.49
CA ILE A 198 7.56 2.44 11.06
C ILE A 198 8.11 1.04 10.72
N TYR A 199 8.98 0.49 11.55
CA TYR A 199 9.53 -0.84 11.38
C TYR A 199 8.43 -1.92 11.32
N THR A 200 7.44 -1.84 12.20
CA THR A 200 6.27 -2.72 12.18
C THR A 200 5.52 -2.61 10.84
N GLN A 201 5.32 -1.41 10.30
CA GLN A 201 4.63 -1.25 9.00
C GLN A 201 5.35 -1.94 7.85
N ILE A 202 6.69 -1.94 7.84
CA ILE A 202 7.48 -2.63 6.82
C ILE A 202 7.21 -4.14 6.86
N LEU A 203 7.30 -4.75 8.04
CA LEU A 203 7.10 -6.19 8.20
C LEU A 203 5.65 -6.58 7.91
N SER A 204 4.69 -5.79 8.38
CA SER A 204 3.27 -6.00 8.14
C SER A 204 2.89 -5.85 6.67
N SER A 205 3.51 -4.95 5.90
CA SER A 205 3.26 -4.83 4.46
C SER A 205 3.72 -6.07 3.67
N LEU A 206 4.89 -6.62 4.02
CA LEU A 206 5.39 -7.85 3.39
C LEU A 206 4.57 -9.07 3.78
N GLU A 207 4.17 -9.16 5.05
CA GLU A 207 3.25 -10.19 5.55
C GLU A 207 1.89 -10.12 4.84
N PHE A 208 1.29 -8.92 4.75
CA PHE A 208 0.05 -8.70 4.01
C PHE A 208 0.19 -9.09 2.54
N THR A 209 1.32 -8.77 1.91
CA THR A 209 1.58 -9.17 0.52
C THR A 209 1.67 -10.70 0.37
N ALA A 210 2.41 -11.38 1.26
CA ALA A 210 2.52 -12.84 1.24
C ALA A 210 1.18 -13.53 1.53
N ASP A 211 0.47 -13.11 2.57
CA ASP A 211 -0.69 -13.85 3.07
C ASP A 211 -1.99 -13.42 2.41
N GLN A 212 -2.16 -12.11 2.16
CA GLN A 212 -3.36 -11.59 1.51
C GLN A 212 -3.23 -11.61 -0.01
N ARG A 213 -2.27 -10.87 -0.60
CA ARG A 213 -2.18 -10.69 -2.07
C ARG A 213 -1.83 -11.98 -2.80
N ILE A 214 -1.00 -12.84 -2.20
CA ILE A 214 -0.61 -14.13 -2.77
C ILE A 214 -1.38 -15.30 -2.11
N GLY A 215 -1.43 -15.36 -0.78
CA GLY A 215 -1.98 -16.51 -0.07
C GLY A 215 -3.48 -16.73 -0.29
N ARG A 216 -4.28 -15.65 -0.36
CA ARG A 216 -5.72 -15.76 -0.60
C ARG A 216 -6.08 -16.39 -1.94
N PRO A 217 -5.50 -15.97 -3.09
CA PRO A 217 -5.74 -16.66 -4.35
C PRO A 217 -5.10 -18.03 -4.41
N LEU A 218 -3.92 -18.22 -3.80
CA LEU A 218 -3.23 -19.52 -3.81
C LEU A 218 -4.09 -20.64 -3.23
N GLY A 219 -4.72 -20.44 -2.05
CA GLY A 219 -5.52 -21.49 -1.40
C GLY A 219 -4.70 -22.76 -1.15
N SER A 220 -5.36 -23.93 -1.19
CA SER A 220 -4.65 -25.21 -1.25
C SER A 220 -4.48 -25.64 -2.71
N LEU A 221 -3.51 -26.52 -2.99
CA LEU A 221 -3.29 -27.06 -4.34
C LEU A 221 -4.57 -27.66 -4.95
N ASP A 222 -5.37 -28.39 -4.17
CA ASP A 222 -6.63 -28.98 -4.64
C ASP A 222 -7.79 -27.97 -4.72
N ARG A 223 -7.61 -26.75 -4.17
CA ARG A 223 -8.68 -25.75 -4.08
C ARG A 223 -8.14 -24.30 -4.21
N PRO A 224 -7.49 -23.97 -5.34
CA PRO A 224 -7.07 -22.62 -5.63
C PRO A 224 -8.28 -21.68 -5.73
N ARG A 225 -8.04 -20.40 -5.46
CA ARG A 225 -9.06 -19.36 -5.35
C ARG A 225 -8.71 -18.15 -6.21
N SER A 226 -8.37 -18.36 -7.48
CA SER A 226 -7.94 -17.30 -8.43
C SER A 226 -8.81 -16.03 -8.38
N GLY A 227 -10.14 -16.16 -8.28
CA GLY A 227 -11.06 -15.02 -8.17
C GLY A 227 -10.94 -14.18 -6.89
N ARG A 228 -10.08 -14.57 -5.92
CA ARG A 228 -9.72 -13.81 -4.71
C ARG A 228 -8.45 -12.98 -4.87
N ALA A 229 -7.75 -13.07 -6.01
CA ALA A 229 -6.57 -12.26 -6.25
C ALA A 229 -6.91 -10.76 -6.21
N GLU A 230 -5.97 -9.95 -5.73
CA GLU A 230 -6.15 -8.50 -5.70
C GLU A 230 -6.19 -7.96 -7.13
N ALA A 231 -7.23 -7.20 -7.47
CA ALA A 231 -7.34 -6.49 -8.73
C ALA A 231 -7.14 -7.37 -9.99
N TRP A 232 -7.70 -8.59 -9.97
CA TRP A 232 -7.55 -9.54 -11.07
C TRP A 232 -8.30 -9.14 -12.34
N ARG A 233 -9.41 -8.39 -12.23
CA ARG A 233 -10.19 -7.92 -13.39
C ARG A 233 -9.38 -6.98 -14.26
N SER A 234 -8.53 -6.18 -13.61
CA SER A 234 -7.62 -5.25 -14.27
C SER A 234 -6.24 -5.85 -14.55
N GLY A 235 -6.04 -7.16 -14.30
CA GLY A 235 -4.79 -7.86 -14.57
C GLY A 235 -3.61 -7.44 -13.70
N ARG A 236 -3.88 -6.85 -12.52
CA ARG A 236 -2.87 -6.15 -11.71
C ARG A 236 -2.23 -7.00 -10.61
N SER A 237 -2.71 -8.22 -10.34
CA SER A 237 -2.35 -8.97 -9.14
C SER A 237 -0.83 -9.10 -8.92
N LEU A 238 -0.09 -9.55 -9.93
CA LEU A 238 1.38 -9.63 -9.88
C LEU A 238 2.05 -8.27 -9.77
N ARG A 239 1.56 -7.26 -10.52
CA ARG A 239 2.10 -5.90 -10.50
C ARG A 239 1.98 -5.28 -9.11
N ASN A 240 0.83 -5.45 -8.46
CA ASN A 240 0.60 -4.97 -7.10
C ASN A 240 1.52 -5.66 -6.08
N VAL A 241 1.68 -6.99 -6.17
CA VAL A 241 2.64 -7.74 -5.33
C VAL A 241 4.03 -7.13 -5.46
N LEU A 242 4.51 -6.89 -6.68
CA LEU A 242 5.84 -6.33 -6.92
C LEU A 242 5.97 -4.89 -6.41
N ILE A 243 4.99 -4.02 -6.67
CA ILE A 243 5.05 -2.61 -6.23
C ILE A 243 5.00 -2.51 -4.71
N ALA A 244 4.11 -3.25 -4.04
CA ALA A 244 4.01 -3.26 -2.58
C ALA A 244 5.31 -3.81 -1.95
N THR A 245 5.85 -4.91 -2.48
CA THR A 245 7.11 -5.51 -2.00
C THR A 245 8.28 -4.53 -2.14
N ARG A 246 8.44 -3.89 -3.31
CA ARG A 246 9.47 -2.87 -3.52
C ARG A 246 9.26 -1.64 -2.63
N GLY A 247 8.01 -1.25 -2.40
CA GLY A 247 7.67 -0.17 -1.49
C GLY A 247 8.12 -0.46 -0.06
N ALA A 248 7.81 -1.64 0.47
CA ALA A 248 8.25 -2.06 1.79
C ALA A 248 9.79 -2.15 1.90
N HIS A 249 10.47 -2.65 0.86
CA HIS A 249 11.94 -2.69 0.83
C HIS A 249 12.58 -1.30 0.75
N ALA A 250 12.01 -0.38 -0.02
CA ALA A 250 12.46 1.01 -0.09
C ALA A 250 12.28 1.72 1.26
N LEU A 251 11.14 1.49 1.93
CA LEU A 251 10.87 1.99 3.27
C LEU A 251 11.88 1.44 4.29
N ALA A 252 12.20 0.13 4.23
CA ALA A 252 13.22 -0.50 5.05
C ALA A 252 14.61 0.09 4.83
N THR A 253 14.96 0.35 3.57
CA THR A 253 16.25 0.95 3.19
C THR A 253 16.36 2.39 3.70
N ALA A 254 15.27 3.17 3.65
CA ALA A 254 15.25 4.53 4.18
C ALA A 254 15.32 4.55 5.72
N LEU A 255 14.74 3.55 6.39
CA LEU A 255 14.77 3.44 7.85
C LEU A 255 16.14 2.99 8.39
N ALA A 256 16.84 2.14 7.64
CA ALA A 256 18.05 1.48 8.09
C ALA A 256 19.24 2.45 8.21
N ASP A 257 19.93 2.40 9.35
CA ASP A 257 21.23 3.04 9.55
C ASP A 257 22.35 2.16 8.95
N GLY A 258 22.35 2.05 7.62
CA GLY A 258 23.36 1.33 6.84
C GLY A 258 22.80 0.30 5.85
N PRO A 259 23.69 -0.36 5.08
CA PRO A 259 23.27 -1.24 3.99
C PRO A 259 22.59 -2.53 4.49
N LEU A 260 21.67 -3.04 3.67
CA LEU A 260 20.92 -4.29 3.89
C LEU A 260 21.20 -5.31 2.75
N PRO A 261 22.45 -5.78 2.57
CA PRO A 261 22.83 -6.61 1.40
C PRO A 261 21.95 -7.86 1.23
N ASP A 262 21.60 -8.53 2.33
CA ASP A 262 20.75 -9.72 2.30
C ASP A 262 19.32 -9.42 1.85
N SER A 263 18.78 -8.23 2.20
CA SER A 263 17.45 -7.81 1.75
C SER A 263 17.45 -7.46 0.26
N TYR A 264 18.51 -6.83 -0.26
CA TYR A 264 18.66 -6.61 -1.71
C TYR A 264 18.72 -7.93 -2.48
N ALA A 265 19.51 -8.89 -1.99
CA ALA A 265 19.58 -10.22 -2.61
C ALA A 265 18.23 -10.96 -2.52
N ALA A 266 17.49 -10.82 -1.42
CA ALA A 266 16.15 -11.39 -1.29
C ALA A 266 15.14 -10.73 -2.24
N LEU A 267 15.16 -9.41 -2.40
CA LEU A 267 14.31 -8.71 -3.36
C LEU A 267 14.59 -9.18 -4.80
N ALA A 268 15.87 -9.35 -5.18
CA ALA A 268 16.22 -9.88 -6.50
C ALA A 268 15.63 -11.29 -6.74
N ARG A 269 15.59 -12.14 -5.70
CA ARG A 269 14.93 -13.46 -5.77
C ARG A 269 13.40 -13.34 -5.90
N VAL A 270 12.77 -12.33 -5.29
CA VAL A 270 11.34 -12.04 -5.51
C VAL A 270 11.10 -11.70 -6.98
N GLU A 271 11.92 -10.82 -7.55
CA GLU A 271 11.79 -10.40 -8.95
C GLU A 271 12.03 -11.56 -9.92
N GLU A 272 13.02 -12.40 -9.65
CA GLU A 272 13.26 -13.62 -10.41
C GLU A 272 12.07 -14.57 -10.34
N ALA A 273 11.52 -14.83 -9.15
CA ALA A 273 10.34 -15.68 -9.00
C ALA A 273 9.12 -15.11 -9.73
N ALA A 274 8.89 -13.79 -9.64
CA ALA A 274 7.82 -13.10 -10.32
C ALA A 274 7.93 -13.18 -11.85
N SER A 275 9.15 -13.15 -12.40
CA SER A 275 9.38 -13.29 -13.85
C SER A 275 8.93 -14.64 -14.43
N ARG A 276 8.72 -15.65 -13.57
CA ARG A 276 8.25 -16.98 -13.96
C ARG A 276 6.73 -17.10 -13.98
N ILE A 277 6.00 -16.10 -13.46
CA ILE A 277 4.54 -16.07 -13.50
C ILE A 277 4.08 -15.76 -14.92
N VAL A 278 3.18 -16.59 -15.46
CA VAL A 278 2.68 -16.47 -16.84
C VAL A 278 1.46 -15.57 -16.89
N ASP A 279 0.44 -15.85 -16.08
CA ASP A 279 -0.73 -14.98 -15.95
C ASP A 279 -0.57 -13.97 -14.78
N PRO A 280 -0.40 -12.67 -15.06
CA PRO A 280 -0.25 -11.66 -14.02
C PRO A 280 -1.52 -11.45 -13.18
N ALA A 281 -2.68 -11.95 -13.60
CA ALA A 281 -3.92 -11.94 -12.84
C ALA A 281 -4.08 -13.18 -11.93
N PHE A 282 -3.16 -14.15 -12.00
CA PHE A 282 -3.21 -15.43 -11.29
C PHE A 282 -4.47 -16.26 -11.60
N GLN A 283 -5.03 -16.18 -12.82
CA GLN A 283 -6.21 -16.98 -13.19
C GLN A 283 -5.86 -18.38 -13.70
N ASP A 284 -4.59 -18.64 -14.00
CA ASP A 284 -4.06 -19.94 -14.44
C ASP A 284 -3.69 -20.89 -13.29
N ILE A 285 -3.77 -20.46 -12.02
CA ILE A 285 -3.30 -21.22 -10.85
C ILE A 285 -4.11 -22.49 -10.51
N THR A 286 -5.11 -22.84 -11.32
CA THR A 286 -5.69 -24.19 -11.32
C THR A 286 -4.73 -25.22 -11.92
N ASP A 287 -3.76 -24.77 -12.72
CA ASP A 287 -2.63 -25.59 -13.15
C ASP A 287 -1.61 -25.75 -12.00
N PRO A 288 -1.19 -26.99 -11.65
CA PRO A 288 -0.25 -27.22 -10.55
C PRO A 288 1.10 -26.52 -10.71
N GLN A 289 1.59 -26.31 -11.94
CA GLN A 289 2.86 -25.61 -12.16
C GLN A 289 2.71 -24.10 -11.94
N ALA A 290 1.61 -23.50 -12.42
CA ALA A 290 1.28 -22.11 -12.12
C ALA A 290 1.10 -21.89 -10.61
N TRP A 291 0.38 -22.79 -9.93
CA TRP A 291 0.22 -22.78 -8.47
C TRP A 291 1.56 -22.81 -7.73
N LEU A 292 2.45 -23.76 -8.10
CA LEU A 292 3.78 -23.89 -7.49
C LEU A 292 4.64 -22.64 -7.71
N ARG A 293 4.59 -22.03 -8.90
CA ARG A 293 5.33 -20.78 -9.16
C ARG A 293 4.83 -19.64 -8.26
N LEU A 294 3.53 -19.55 -8.04
CA LEU A 294 2.95 -18.54 -7.15
C LEU A 294 3.29 -18.81 -5.68
N GLU A 295 3.31 -20.08 -5.25
CA GLU A 295 3.79 -20.47 -3.92
C GLU A 295 5.27 -20.09 -3.72
N ILE A 296 6.13 -20.35 -4.72
CA ILE A 296 7.54 -19.96 -4.67
C ILE A 296 7.66 -18.43 -4.52
N LEU A 297 6.89 -17.64 -5.28
CA LEU A 297 6.85 -16.19 -5.13
C LEU A 297 6.44 -15.78 -3.70
N GLN A 298 5.43 -16.44 -3.11
CA GLN A 298 5.04 -16.21 -1.71
C GLN A 298 6.21 -16.41 -0.75
N GLN A 299 6.94 -17.52 -0.89
CA GLN A 299 8.08 -17.81 -0.04
C GLN A 299 9.20 -16.79 -0.22
N ARG A 300 9.44 -16.28 -1.45
CA ARG A 300 10.44 -15.22 -1.66
C ARG A 300 10.07 -13.91 -0.99
N VAL A 301 8.79 -13.55 -0.93
CA VAL A 301 8.33 -12.38 -0.16
C VAL A 301 8.57 -12.58 1.34
N ARG A 302 8.31 -13.79 1.87
CA ARG A 302 8.62 -14.13 3.27
C ARG A 302 10.12 -14.11 3.57
N ASP A 303 10.95 -14.63 2.67
CA ASP A 303 12.41 -14.57 2.78
C ASP A 303 12.92 -13.12 2.84
N LEU A 304 12.33 -12.23 2.04
CA LEU A 304 12.65 -10.79 2.09
C LEU A 304 12.28 -10.17 3.42
N ARG A 305 11.09 -10.49 3.95
CA ARG A 305 10.66 -10.05 5.29
C ARG A 305 11.67 -10.49 6.35
N ALA A 306 12.06 -11.77 6.34
CA ALA A 306 13.04 -12.32 7.27
C ALA A 306 14.43 -11.66 7.14
N ALA A 307 14.88 -11.36 5.92
CA ALA A 307 16.15 -10.68 5.68
C ALA A 307 16.15 -9.23 6.21
N ILE A 308 15.05 -8.50 6.03
CA ILE A 308 14.86 -7.16 6.63
C ILE A 308 14.83 -7.26 8.15
N GLU A 309 14.11 -8.24 8.68
CA GLU A 309 13.99 -8.45 10.12
C GLU A 309 15.34 -8.71 10.79
N ALA A 310 16.17 -9.57 10.19
CA ALA A 310 17.53 -9.83 10.66
C ALA A 310 18.44 -8.59 10.56
N GLY A 311 18.33 -7.84 9.45
CA GLY A 311 19.19 -6.70 9.15
C GLY A 311 18.91 -5.45 9.99
N ILE A 312 17.64 -5.22 10.34
CA ILE A 312 17.19 -4.04 11.11
C ILE A 312 16.90 -4.41 12.57
N GLY A 313 16.12 -5.45 12.83
CA GLY A 313 15.61 -5.79 14.17
C GLY A 313 16.72 -5.98 15.21
N SER A 314 17.81 -6.65 14.83
CA SER A 314 18.99 -6.86 15.69
C SER A 314 19.66 -5.55 16.15
N ARG A 315 19.61 -4.50 15.33
CA ARG A 315 20.22 -3.19 15.62
C ARG A 315 19.31 -2.30 16.47
N LEU A 316 18.01 -2.52 16.42
CA LEU A 316 17.02 -1.76 17.19
C LEU A 316 16.81 -2.30 18.61
N GLY A 317 17.55 -3.34 19.01
CA GLY A 317 17.34 -4.01 20.29
C GLY A 317 15.99 -4.72 20.39
N LEU A 318 15.33 -4.96 19.25
CA LEU A 318 14.05 -5.66 19.16
C LEU A 318 14.38 -7.13 18.88
N SER A 319 14.24 -7.99 19.89
CA SER A 319 14.39 -9.43 19.68
C SER A 319 13.32 -9.95 18.72
N ALA A 320 13.71 -10.86 17.82
CA ALA A 320 12.78 -11.63 16.98
C ALA A 320 11.75 -12.33 17.88
N GLY A 321 10.52 -11.82 17.90
CA GLY A 321 9.51 -12.21 18.88
C GLY A 321 8.53 -11.12 19.32
N PHE A 322 8.67 -9.86 18.86
CA PHE A 322 7.56 -8.91 18.89
C PHE A 322 6.48 -9.39 17.91
N ASN A 323 5.62 -10.29 18.39
CA ASN A 323 4.37 -10.60 17.73
C ASN A 323 3.58 -9.30 17.62
N SER A 324 3.21 -8.94 16.40
CA SER A 324 2.26 -7.86 16.07
C SER A 324 0.83 -8.13 16.59
N GLN A 325 0.65 -9.06 17.52
CA GLN A 325 -0.61 -9.42 18.18
C GLN A 325 -0.60 -9.30 19.71
N ASP A 326 0.54 -9.01 20.34
CA ASP A 326 0.58 -8.72 21.78
C ASP A 326 0.59 -7.20 22.02
N GLY A 327 -0.61 -6.59 22.02
CA GLY A 327 -0.79 -5.20 22.40
C GLY A 327 -2.17 -4.65 22.04
N ASP A 328 -3.14 -4.87 22.93
CA ASP A 328 -4.49 -4.29 23.08
C ASP A 328 -5.50 -4.35 21.91
#